data_AF-A0A4R0N295-F1
#
_entry.id   AF-A0A4R0N295-F1
#
_cell.length_a   1.000
_cell.length_b   1.000
_cell.length_c   1.000
_cell.angle_alpha   90.00
_cell.angle_beta   90.00
_cell.angle_gamma   90.00
#
_symmetry.space_group_name_H-M   'P 1'
#
loop_
_entity.id
_entity.type
_entity.pdbx_description
1 polymer ?
#
loop_
_entity_poly.entity_id
_entity_poly.type
_entity_poly.pdbx_seq_one_letter_code
_entity_poly.pdbx_strand_id
1 'polypeptide(L)'
;MLFIGIDSNAQIDSSAKVFKNQKSIQLNLGTQGIGAEFLYGVLPKLALRGGVNAIPLKANDIFKIEDFNSTTHASADFYNIHVLADYTPFQKASWLRIVGGLAYFFKADGKVRITPSDDYTYGDLVLSEEQIGYVDLNVDWKGVAPYLGFAFANTFPRKKFNVNFDLGAYYLSKPKADIIGTGLLEGNSSQTPQFQSNIKNYRWLPIVQVNFNYKF
;
A
#
# COMPACT_ATOMS: atom_id res chain seq x y z
N MET A 1 19.24 18.44 -67.82
CA MET A 1 20.07 18.86 -66.68
C MET A 1 19.31 19.94 -65.92
N LEU A 2 18.54 19.56 -64.90
CA LEU A 2 18.31 20.31 -63.64
C LEU A 2 17.33 19.47 -62.80
N PHE A 3 17.88 18.72 -61.85
CA PHE A 3 17.11 18.15 -60.75
C PHE A 3 16.94 19.26 -59.71
N ILE A 4 15.71 19.61 -59.37
CA ILE A 4 15.42 20.36 -58.14
C ILE A 4 14.76 19.36 -57.20
N GLY A 5 15.62 18.70 -56.41
CA GLY A 5 15.21 17.91 -55.27
C GLY A 5 14.56 18.83 -54.24
N ILE A 6 13.30 18.58 -53.95
CA ILE A 6 12.68 19.11 -52.74
C ILE A 6 13.10 18.14 -51.66
N ASP A 7 14.22 18.45 -50.99
CA ASP A 7 14.58 17.78 -49.75
C ASP A 7 13.49 18.07 -48.73
N SER A 8 12.54 17.14 -48.62
CA SER A 8 11.62 17.09 -47.50
C SER A 8 12.45 16.77 -46.27
N ASN A 9 12.92 17.82 -45.61
CA ASN A 9 13.48 17.74 -44.27
C ASN A 9 12.42 17.11 -43.36
N ALA A 10 12.53 15.80 -43.17
CA ALA A 10 11.80 15.03 -42.18
C ALA A 10 12.28 15.45 -40.79
N GLN A 11 11.82 16.62 -40.35
CA GLN A 11 11.96 17.10 -38.97
C GLN A 11 10.83 16.51 -38.11
N ILE A 12 10.57 15.21 -38.27
CA ILE A 12 9.60 14.43 -37.49
C ILE A 12 10.38 13.32 -36.76
N ASP A 13 11.37 13.66 -35.93
CA ASP A 13 11.91 12.67 -34.98
C ASP A 13 12.62 13.23 -33.74
N SER A 14 12.28 14.46 -33.31
CA SER A 14 12.89 15.07 -32.12
C SER A 14 12.06 14.91 -30.84
N SER A 15 10.78 14.53 -30.97
CA SER A 15 9.80 14.59 -29.87
C SER A 15 9.42 13.21 -29.29
N ALA A 16 9.93 12.11 -29.85
CA ALA A 16 9.54 10.75 -29.47
C ALA A 16 10.35 10.14 -28.29
N LYS A 17 11.37 10.84 -27.76
CA LYS A 17 12.18 10.40 -26.61
C LYS A 17 11.58 10.76 -25.25
N VAL A 18 10.27 10.59 -25.06
CA VAL A 18 9.64 11.03 -23.80
C VAL A 18 10.07 10.15 -22.62
N PHE A 19 10.03 8.81 -22.73
CA PHE A 19 10.53 7.90 -21.66
C PHE A 19 11.50 6.79 -22.11
N LYS A 20 11.52 6.41 -23.40
CA LYS A 20 12.23 5.21 -23.88
C LYS A 20 13.70 5.18 -23.44
N ASN A 21 14.12 4.03 -22.88
CA ASN A 21 15.47 3.75 -22.36
C ASN A 21 15.91 4.60 -21.15
N GLN A 22 15.04 5.43 -20.58
CA GLN A 22 15.36 6.13 -19.34
C GLN A 22 15.30 5.16 -18.16
N LYS A 23 16.19 5.40 -17.19
CA LYS A 23 16.32 4.60 -15.96
C LYS A 23 16.33 5.54 -14.77
N SER A 24 15.65 5.17 -13.71
CA SER A 24 15.74 5.86 -12.43
C SER A 24 15.58 4.89 -11.27
N ILE A 25 16.13 5.28 -10.13
CA ILE A 25 15.78 4.68 -8.85
C ILE A 25 14.84 5.64 -8.13
N GLN A 26 13.90 5.08 -7.40
CA GLN A 26 12.94 5.80 -6.58
C GLN A 26 13.00 5.27 -5.15
N LEU A 27 12.97 6.17 -4.19
CA LEU A 27 12.65 5.87 -2.80
C LEU A 27 11.25 6.40 -2.52
N ASN A 28 10.39 5.60 -1.91
CA ASN A 28 9.03 5.99 -1.57
C ASN A 28 8.82 6.00 -0.05
N LEU A 29 7.95 6.90 0.39
CA LEU A 29 7.48 7.03 1.76
C LEU A 29 5.99 7.34 1.74
N GLY A 30 5.18 6.57 2.46
CA GLY A 30 3.75 6.79 2.48
C GLY A 30 2.99 5.86 3.42
N THR A 31 1.70 5.67 3.14
CA THR A 31 0.86 4.72 3.88
C THR A 31 1.30 3.26 3.71
N GLN A 32 2.12 2.97 2.68
CA GLN A 32 2.83 1.69 2.52
C GLN A 32 4.20 1.63 3.21
N GLY A 33 4.48 2.57 4.11
CA GLY A 33 5.74 2.61 4.83
C GLY A 33 6.85 3.14 3.94
N ILE A 34 7.98 2.44 3.91
CA ILE A 34 9.16 2.81 3.12
C ILE A 34 9.46 1.77 2.06
N GLY A 35 10.00 2.21 0.93
CA GLY A 35 10.31 1.32 -0.17
C GLY A 35 11.28 1.88 -1.18
N ALA A 36 11.68 1.00 -2.09
CA ALA A 36 12.59 1.31 -3.18
C ALA A 36 12.11 0.66 -4.48
N GLU A 37 12.18 1.41 -5.58
CA GLU A 37 11.73 0.97 -6.89
C GLU A 37 12.78 1.30 -7.96
N PHE A 38 12.89 0.42 -8.95
CA PHE A 38 13.62 0.67 -10.18
C PHE A 38 12.63 0.94 -11.31
N LEU A 39 12.83 2.05 -12.03
CA LEU A 39 11.97 2.46 -13.14
C LEU A 39 12.71 2.33 -14.47
N TYR A 40 12.03 1.79 -15.46
CA TYR A 40 12.52 1.65 -16.83
C TYR A 40 11.48 2.08 -17.86
N GLY A 41 11.86 3.02 -18.72
CA GLY A 41 10.99 3.52 -19.79
C GLY A 41 10.98 2.57 -20.98
N VAL A 42 9.91 1.79 -21.14
CA VAL A 42 9.76 0.77 -22.19
C VAL A 42 9.27 1.38 -23.49
N LEU A 43 8.26 2.25 -23.43
CA LEU A 43 7.69 2.97 -24.57
C LEU A 43 7.73 4.47 -24.31
N PRO A 44 7.55 5.33 -25.34
CA PRO A 44 7.57 6.78 -25.16
C PRO A 44 6.61 7.30 -24.07
N LYS A 45 5.49 6.60 -23.82
CA LYS A 45 4.46 6.97 -22.83
C LYS A 45 4.27 5.93 -21.71
N LEU A 46 5.09 4.89 -21.67
CA LEU A 46 4.96 3.78 -20.72
C LEU A 46 6.29 3.51 -20.04
N ALA A 47 6.29 3.54 -18.72
CA ALA A 47 7.39 3.03 -17.90
C ALA A 47 6.91 1.87 -17.04
N LEU A 48 7.84 0.97 -16.71
CA LEU A 48 7.62 -0.07 -15.71
C LEU A 48 8.40 0.29 -14.45
N ARG A 49 7.80 0.04 -13.29
CA ARG A 49 8.44 0.16 -11.98
C ARG A 49 8.37 -1.18 -11.26
N GLY A 50 9.52 -1.67 -10.82
CA GLY A 50 9.64 -2.88 -10.02
C GLY A 50 10.27 -2.54 -8.69
N GLY A 51 9.65 -2.94 -7.58
CA GLY A 51 10.10 -2.49 -6.27
C GLY A 51 9.61 -3.34 -5.10
N VAL A 52 10.05 -2.94 -3.92
CA VAL A 52 9.70 -3.54 -2.64
C VAL A 52 9.32 -2.46 -1.64
N ASN A 53 8.28 -2.74 -0.83
CA ASN A 53 7.80 -1.84 0.22
C ASN A 53 7.68 -2.60 1.55
N ALA A 54 7.90 -1.89 2.66
CA ALA A 54 7.82 -2.41 4.01
C ALA A 54 7.10 -1.42 4.96
N ILE A 55 6.08 -1.93 5.65
CA ILE A 55 5.35 -1.27 6.74
C ILE A 55 5.68 -1.98 8.06
N PRO A 56 6.56 -1.42 8.90
CA PRO A 56 6.75 -1.90 10.27
C PRO A 56 6.07 -0.94 11.26
N LEU A 57 4.74 -0.89 11.27
CA LEU A 57 3.99 -0.01 12.16
C LEU A 57 3.56 -0.73 13.44
N LYS A 58 3.85 -0.11 14.58
CA LYS A 58 3.37 -0.50 15.90
C LYS A 58 2.77 0.73 16.56
N ALA A 59 1.56 0.61 17.07
CA ALA A 59 0.91 1.69 17.78
C ALA A 59 0.19 1.15 19.02
N ASN A 60 0.40 1.84 20.13
CA ASN A 60 -0.17 1.52 21.43
C ASN A 60 -1.24 2.56 21.77
N ASP A 61 -2.30 2.17 22.47
CA ASP A 61 -3.35 3.03 23.03
C ASP A 61 -4.18 3.82 21.99
N ILE A 62 -4.45 3.22 20.83
CA ILE A 62 -5.11 3.88 19.70
C ILE A 62 -6.64 3.97 19.84
N PHE A 63 -7.25 3.09 20.65
CA PHE A 63 -8.69 3.06 20.87
C PHE A 63 -8.96 3.21 22.37
N LYS A 64 -9.40 4.39 22.78
CA LYS A 64 -10.08 4.58 24.06
C LYS A 64 -11.56 4.36 23.81
N ILE A 65 -12.10 3.26 24.33
CA ILE A 65 -13.54 3.03 24.32
C ILE A 65 -14.09 3.88 25.45
N GLU A 66 -14.87 4.92 25.13
CA GLU A 66 -15.65 5.65 26.14
C GLU A 66 -16.51 4.61 26.87
N ASP A 67 -16.38 4.55 28.20
CA ASP A 67 -17.02 3.60 29.14
C ASP A 67 -16.32 2.23 29.38
N PHE A 68 -15.14 1.96 28.78
CA PHE A 68 -14.33 0.77 29.14
C PHE A 68 -12.82 1.06 29.10
N ASN A 69 -12.20 1.15 30.28
CA ASN A 69 -10.74 1.26 30.40
C ASN A 69 -10.11 -0.05 29.90
N SER A 70 -9.44 0.05 28.76
CA SER A 70 -8.69 -1.05 28.15
C SER A 70 -7.44 -0.52 27.47
N THR A 71 -6.37 -1.31 27.54
CA THR A 71 -5.14 -1.08 26.78
C THR A 71 -5.24 -1.83 25.46
N THR A 72 -5.12 -1.08 24.36
CA THR A 72 -5.19 -1.66 23.01
C THR A 72 -3.82 -1.57 22.34
N HIS A 73 -3.29 -2.72 21.94
CA HIS A 73 -2.05 -2.80 21.18
C HIS A 73 -2.39 -3.20 19.74
N ALA A 74 -2.09 -2.33 18.77
CA ALA A 74 -2.26 -2.66 17.36
C ALA A 74 -0.90 -2.68 16.62
N SER A 75 -0.75 -3.65 15.73
CA SER A 75 0.42 -3.75 14.86
C SER A 75 -0.01 -4.08 13.44
N ALA A 76 0.72 -3.49 12.48
CA ALA A 76 0.51 -3.72 11.06
C ALA A 76 1.87 -4.00 10.41
N ASP A 77 2.04 -5.23 9.93
CA ASP A 77 3.24 -5.72 9.28
C ASP A 77 2.93 -6.07 7.82
N PHE A 78 3.31 -5.20 6.88
CA PHE A 78 3.08 -5.44 5.46
C PHE A 78 4.38 -5.36 4.68
N TYR A 79 4.64 -6.39 3.90
CA TYR A 79 5.81 -6.48 3.04
C TYR A 79 5.38 -7.02 1.68
N ASN A 80 5.74 -6.29 0.62
CA ASN A 80 5.40 -6.67 -0.73
C ASN A 80 6.55 -6.45 -1.71
N ILE A 81 6.50 -7.23 -2.78
CA ILE A 81 7.20 -6.98 -4.03
C ILE A 81 6.15 -6.66 -5.08
N HIS A 82 6.42 -5.70 -5.96
CA HIS A 82 5.44 -5.27 -6.95
C HIS A 82 6.07 -4.96 -8.30
N VAL A 83 5.23 -5.05 -9.33
CA VAL A 83 5.51 -4.59 -10.69
C VAL A 83 4.33 -3.77 -11.16
N LEU A 84 4.57 -2.51 -11.45
CA LEU A 84 3.55 -1.54 -11.84
C LEU A 84 3.96 -0.86 -13.16
N ALA A 85 2.98 -0.33 -13.87
CA ALA A 85 3.15 0.32 -15.15
C ALA A 85 2.57 1.73 -15.10
N ASP A 86 3.41 2.71 -15.45
CA ASP A 86 3.09 4.13 -15.44
C ASP A 86 2.80 4.57 -16.87
N TYR A 87 1.53 4.85 -17.14
CA TYR A 87 1.05 5.32 -18.43
C TYR A 87 0.75 6.82 -18.41
N THR A 88 1.34 7.56 -19.34
CA THR A 88 1.10 8.99 -19.52
C THR A 88 0.27 9.24 -20.78
N PRO A 89 -1.07 9.38 -20.66
CA PRO A 89 -1.95 9.47 -21.84
C PRO A 89 -1.66 10.73 -22.68
N PHE A 90 -1.50 11.87 -22.03
CA PHE A 90 -1.43 13.18 -22.66
C PHE A 90 -0.03 13.81 -22.53
N GLN A 91 0.60 14.16 -23.65
CA GLN A 91 1.92 14.82 -23.65
C GLN A 91 1.88 16.23 -23.01
N LYS A 92 0.78 16.97 -23.22
CA LYS A 92 0.58 18.30 -22.62
C LYS A 92 0.36 18.25 -21.11
N ALA A 93 -0.13 17.12 -20.59
CA ALA A 93 -0.34 16.88 -19.17
C ALA A 93 0.56 15.74 -18.67
N SER A 94 1.87 15.82 -18.96
CA SER A 94 2.86 14.83 -18.53
C SER A 94 3.01 14.72 -17.01
N TRP A 95 2.41 15.65 -16.27
CA TRP A 95 2.32 15.65 -14.83
C TRP A 95 1.28 14.67 -14.28
N LEU A 96 0.33 14.17 -15.10
CA LEU A 96 -0.67 13.20 -14.68
C LEU A 96 -0.41 11.85 -15.34
N ARG A 97 -0.37 10.80 -14.51
CA ARG A 97 -0.07 9.43 -14.93
C ARG A 97 -1.10 8.49 -14.35
N ILE A 98 -1.49 7.49 -15.13
CA ILE A 98 -2.30 6.37 -14.67
C ILE A 98 -1.34 5.25 -14.34
N VAL A 99 -1.51 4.65 -13.17
CA VAL A 99 -0.63 3.58 -12.72
C VAL A 99 -1.45 2.33 -12.45
N GLY A 100 -1.02 1.20 -13.00
CA GLY A 100 -1.67 -0.09 -12.78
C GLY A 100 -0.67 -1.23 -12.74
N GLY A 101 -0.99 -2.30 -12.04
CA GLY A 101 -0.13 -3.48 -11.98
C GLY A 101 -0.51 -4.44 -10.87
N LEU A 102 0.48 -5.21 -10.41
CA LEU A 102 0.29 -6.27 -9.42
C LEU A 102 1.37 -6.18 -8.35
N ALA A 103 0.98 -6.46 -7.10
CA ALA A 103 1.90 -6.76 -6.01
C ALA A 103 1.66 -8.18 -5.50
N TYR A 104 2.71 -8.77 -4.93
CA TYR A 104 2.62 -9.95 -4.10
C TYR A 104 3.01 -9.57 -2.68
N PHE A 105 2.03 -9.60 -1.78
CA PHE A 105 2.21 -9.41 -0.35
C PHE A 105 2.63 -10.75 0.24
N PHE A 106 3.89 -10.88 0.64
CA PHE A 106 4.39 -12.09 1.28
C PHE A 106 4.15 -12.09 2.79
N LYS A 107 3.91 -10.91 3.37
CA LYS A 107 3.40 -10.69 4.72
C LYS A 107 2.43 -9.49 4.69
N ALA A 108 1.26 -9.64 5.30
CA ALA A 108 0.22 -8.61 5.34
C ALA A 108 -0.66 -8.86 6.57
N ASP A 109 -0.07 -8.65 7.74
CA ASP A 109 -0.68 -8.99 9.02
C ASP A 109 -1.19 -7.71 9.71
N GLY A 110 -2.44 -7.74 10.15
CA GLY A 110 -3.01 -6.79 11.10
C GLY A 110 -3.33 -7.53 12.40
N LYS A 111 -2.77 -7.08 13.51
CA LYS A 111 -3.04 -7.66 14.84
C LYS A 111 -3.52 -6.57 15.78
N VAL A 112 -4.58 -6.87 16.51
CA VAL A 112 -5.11 -6.01 17.57
C VAL A 112 -5.29 -6.86 18.82
N ARG A 113 -4.59 -6.50 19.89
CA ARG A 113 -4.79 -7.07 21.22
C ARG A 113 -5.57 -6.07 22.06
N ILE A 114 -6.64 -6.54 22.66
CA ILE A 114 -7.47 -5.76 23.60
C ILE A 114 -7.33 -6.43 24.96
N THR A 115 -6.82 -5.67 25.92
CA THR A 115 -6.68 -6.10 27.32
C THR A 115 -7.51 -5.16 28.21
N PRO A 116 -8.48 -5.66 28.99
CA PRO A 116 -9.15 -4.90 30.04
C PRO A 116 -8.12 -4.28 31.00
N SER A 117 -8.40 -3.10 31.53
CA SER A 117 -7.46 -2.35 32.40
C SER A 117 -8.09 -1.89 33.71
N ASP A 118 -9.26 -2.42 34.04
CA ASP A 118 -9.91 -2.28 35.34
C ASP A 118 -10.62 -3.59 35.69
N ASP A 119 -10.80 -3.82 36.99
CA ASP A 119 -11.68 -4.88 37.51
C ASP A 119 -13.12 -4.64 37.03
N TYR A 120 -13.72 -5.63 36.38
CA TYR A 120 -15.09 -5.53 35.91
C TYR A 120 -16.05 -6.05 36.98
N THR A 121 -16.95 -5.19 37.46
CA THR A 121 -17.96 -5.58 38.44
C THR A 121 -19.26 -5.96 37.73
N TYR A 122 -19.67 -7.23 37.80
CA TYR A 122 -20.95 -7.70 37.28
C TYR A 122 -21.85 -8.16 38.44
N GLY A 123 -22.80 -7.31 38.82
CA GLY A 123 -23.59 -7.52 40.04
C GLY A 123 -22.70 -7.43 41.29
N ASP A 124 -22.70 -8.47 42.12
CA ASP A 124 -21.84 -8.56 43.31
C ASP A 124 -20.46 -9.21 43.02
N LEU A 125 -20.19 -9.59 41.77
CA LEU A 125 -18.97 -10.29 41.37
C LEU A 125 -17.92 -9.30 40.86
N VAL A 126 -16.79 -9.20 41.55
CA VAL A 126 -15.60 -8.45 41.09
C VAL A 126 -14.72 -9.43 40.31
N LEU A 127 -14.55 -9.17 39.01
CA LEU A 127 -13.67 -9.94 38.13
C LEU A 127 -12.36 -9.17 37.94
N SER A 128 -11.24 -9.77 38.35
CA SER A 128 -9.94 -9.14 38.12
C SER A 128 -9.56 -9.18 36.63
N GLU A 129 -8.71 -8.24 36.20
CA GLU A 129 -8.18 -8.20 34.83
C GLU A 129 -7.61 -9.56 34.37
N GLU A 130 -6.93 -10.29 35.27
CA GLU A 130 -6.36 -11.61 34.95
C GLU A 130 -7.43 -12.68 34.75
N GLN A 131 -8.56 -12.58 35.44
CA GLN A 131 -9.68 -13.50 35.27
C GLN A 131 -10.41 -13.23 33.96
N ILE A 132 -10.55 -11.95 33.57
CA ILE A 132 -11.16 -11.57 32.30
C ILE A 132 -10.27 -12.01 31.13
N GLY A 133 -8.96 -11.80 31.22
CA GLY A 133 -8.01 -12.15 30.16
C GLY A 133 -7.99 -11.13 29.01
N TYR A 134 -7.44 -11.51 27.87
CA TYR A 134 -7.34 -10.66 26.67
C TYR A 134 -7.95 -11.32 25.43
N VAL A 135 -8.21 -10.49 24.41
CA VAL A 135 -8.64 -10.93 23.07
C VAL A 135 -7.66 -10.44 22.02
N ASP A 136 -7.17 -11.37 21.21
CA ASP A 136 -6.40 -11.10 20.00
C ASP A 136 -7.29 -11.24 18.77
N LEU A 137 -7.33 -10.18 17.96
CA LEU A 137 -7.90 -10.17 16.62
C LEU A 137 -6.74 -10.19 15.63
N ASN A 138 -6.62 -11.27 14.87
CA ASN A 138 -5.58 -11.43 13.86
C ASN A 138 -6.21 -11.45 12.47
N VAL A 139 -5.62 -10.72 11.53
CA VAL A 139 -6.05 -10.68 10.13
C VAL A 139 -4.83 -10.77 9.21
N ASP A 140 -4.90 -11.65 8.20
CA ASP A 140 -3.86 -11.90 7.20
C ASP A 140 -4.45 -11.71 5.79
N TRP A 141 -3.82 -10.85 4.98
CA TRP A 141 -4.20 -10.56 3.59
C TRP A 141 -3.15 -11.03 2.53
N LYS A 142 -2.25 -11.94 2.90
CA LYS A 142 -1.17 -12.45 2.06
C LYS A 142 -1.68 -12.94 0.71
N GLY A 143 -0.96 -12.58 -0.34
CA GLY A 143 -1.24 -13.03 -1.70
C GLY A 143 -1.04 -11.96 -2.76
N VAL A 144 -1.56 -12.23 -3.95
CA VAL A 144 -1.53 -11.29 -5.08
C VAL A 144 -2.58 -10.21 -4.85
N ALA A 145 -2.22 -8.97 -5.17
CA ALA A 145 -3.08 -7.81 -5.06
C ALA A 145 -2.92 -6.91 -6.30
N PRO A 146 -3.96 -6.76 -7.13
CA PRO A 146 -3.97 -5.76 -8.19
C PRO A 146 -3.93 -4.34 -7.64
N TYR A 147 -3.28 -3.44 -8.38
CA TYR A 147 -3.15 -2.03 -8.07
C TYR A 147 -3.73 -1.17 -9.17
N LEU A 148 -4.41 -0.10 -8.77
CA LEU A 148 -4.78 1.00 -9.65
C LEU A 148 -4.63 2.32 -8.92
N GLY A 149 -4.13 3.34 -9.63
CA GLY A 149 -3.98 4.66 -9.08
C GLY A 149 -3.59 5.71 -10.11
N PHE A 150 -3.32 6.89 -9.58
CA PHE A 150 -2.81 8.04 -10.29
C PHE A 150 -1.50 8.46 -9.67
N ALA A 151 -0.60 8.97 -10.51
CA ALA A 151 0.62 9.58 -10.04
C ALA A 151 0.79 10.96 -10.65
N PHE A 152 1.32 11.86 -9.83
CA PHE A 152 1.44 13.28 -10.09
C PHE A 152 2.91 13.65 -10.21
N ALA A 153 3.22 14.59 -11.11
CA ALA A 153 4.55 14.90 -11.66
C ALA A 153 5.06 13.90 -12.72
N ASN A 154 6.12 14.32 -13.43
CA ASN A 154 6.70 13.54 -14.53
C ASN A 154 7.29 12.21 -14.03
N THR A 155 7.14 11.14 -14.82
CA THR A 155 7.69 9.80 -14.51
C THR A 155 9.19 9.85 -14.25
N PHE A 156 9.94 10.48 -15.16
CA PHE A 156 11.38 10.64 -15.04
C PHE A 156 11.73 12.09 -14.72
N PRO A 157 12.74 12.32 -13.87
CA PRO A 157 13.35 13.62 -13.67
C PRO A 157 13.72 14.31 -15.00
N ARG A 158 13.36 15.59 -15.13
CA ARG A 158 13.84 16.44 -16.25
C ARG A 158 15.35 16.70 -16.14
N LYS A 159 15.85 16.80 -14.91
CA LYS A 159 17.29 16.86 -14.56
C LYS A 159 17.68 15.53 -13.89
N LYS A 160 18.42 15.58 -12.78
CA LYS A 160 18.81 14.40 -12.00
C LYS A 160 17.75 13.97 -10.98
N PHE A 161 17.01 14.92 -10.39
CA PHE A 161 16.07 14.64 -9.31
C PHE A 161 14.67 15.17 -9.62
N ASN A 162 13.64 14.49 -9.13
CA ASN A 162 12.31 15.03 -8.96
C ASN A 162 11.60 14.37 -7.77
N VAL A 163 10.51 15.00 -7.35
CA VAL A 163 9.56 14.44 -6.39
C VAL A 163 8.24 14.19 -7.13
N ASN A 164 7.61 13.07 -6.85
CA ASN A 164 6.29 12.69 -7.36
C ASN A 164 5.40 12.24 -6.20
N PHE A 165 4.11 12.15 -6.48
CA PHE A 165 3.11 11.76 -5.50
C PHE A 165 2.21 10.71 -6.13
N ASP A 166 1.92 9.61 -5.42
CA ASP A 166 1.02 8.57 -5.91
C ASP A 166 -0.19 8.46 -4.98
N LEU A 167 -1.36 8.29 -5.60
CA LEU A 167 -2.63 8.04 -4.96
C LEU A 167 -3.29 6.84 -5.65
N GLY A 168 -3.54 5.77 -4.92
CA GLY A 168 -4.16 4.59 -5.50
C GLY A 168 -4.69 3.63 -4.45
N ALA A 169 -4.97 2.40 -4.86
CA ALA A 169 -5.33 1.35 -3.93
C ALA A 169 -4.90 -0.02 -4.45
N TYR A 170 -4.54 -0.90 -3.51
CA TYR A 170 -4.44 -2.33 -3.76
C TYR A 170 -5.77 -3.00 -3.43
N TYR A 171 -6.16 -3.96 -4.27
CA TYR A 171 -7.22 -4.92 -3.96
C TYR A 171 -6.60 -6.21 -3.44
N LEU A 172 -6.51 -6.33 -2.12
CA LEU A 172 -5.87 -7.43 -1.41
C LEU A 172 -6.61 -8.76 -1.60
N SER A 173 -5.92 -9.84 -1.25
CA SER A 173 -6.53 -11.16 -1.15
C SER A 173 -7.61 -11.19 -0.07
N LYS A 174 -8.49 -12.18 -0.11
CA LYS A 174 -9.53 -12.33 0.92
C LYS A 174 -8.85 -12.52 2.28
N PRO A 175 -9.20 -11.74 3.31
CA PRO A 175 -8.58 -11.88 4.61
C PRO A 175 -8.87 -13.26 5.21
N LYS A 176 -7.86 -13.81 5.87
CA LYS A 176 -8.02 -14.85 6.89
C LYS A 176 -8.03 -14.15 8.23
N ALA A 177 -8.98 -14.49 9.09
CA ALA A 177 -9.22 -13.78 10.34
C ALA A 177 -9.45 -14.77 11.47
N ASP A 178 -8.84 -14.52 12.62
CA ASP A 178 -8.96 -15.39 13.79
C ASP A 178 -9.16 -14.54 15.05
N ILE A 179 -10.01 -15.03 15.95
CA ILE A 179 -10.22 -14.46 17.29
C ILE A 179 -9.64 -15.46 18.29
N ILE A 180 -8.72 -15.00 19.14
CA ILE A 180 -8.14 -15.79 20.23
C ILE A 180 -8.47 -15.07 21.53
N GLY A 181 -9.39 -15.63 22.31
CA GLY A 181 -9.69 -15.16 23.66
C GLY A 181 -9.02 -16.02 24.72
N THR A 182 -8.79 -15.44 25.90
CA THR A 182 -8.23 -16.11 27.09
C THR A 182 -9.09 -15.84 28.32
N GLY A 183 -8.97 -16.66 29.37
CA GLY A 183 -9.76 -16.50 30.59
C GLY A 183 -11.26 -16.60 30.30
N LEU A 184 -12.05 -15.66 30.83
CA LEU A 184 -13.49 -15.60 30.58
C LEU A 184 -13.85 -15.27 29.11
N LEU A 185 -12.89 -14.81 28.31
CA LEU A 185 -13.08 -14.47 26.91
C LEU A 185 -12.78 -15.62 25.94
N GLU A 186 -12.37 -16.81 26.42
CA GLU A 186 -12.06 -17.98 25.57
C GLU A 186 -13.20 -18.35 24.61
N GLY A 187 -14.45 -18.21 25.07
CA GLY A 187 -15.65 -18.47 24.27
C GLY A 187 -15.78 -17.61 23.00
N ASN A 188 -15.09 -16.47 22.93
CA ASN A 188 -15.12 -15.58 21.76
C ASN A 188 -14.48 -16.20 20.52
N SER A 189 -13.63 -17.21 20.68
CA SER A 189 -13.04 -17.96 19.57
C SER A 189 -14.13 -18.60 18.67
N SER A 190 -15.30 -18.95 19.26
CA SER A 190 -16.47 -19.46 18.52
C SER A 190 -17.08 -18.45 17.55
N GLN A 191 -16.82 -17.15 17.73
CA GLN A 191 -17.32 -16.07 16.86
C GLN A 191 -16.43 -15.84 15.63
N THR A 192 -15.30 -16.55 15.50
CA THR A 192 -14.37 -16.45 14.37
C THR A 192 -15.06 -16.56 13.00
N PRO A 193 -16.00 -17.50 12.75
CA PRO A 193 -16.68 -17.58 11.45
C PRO A 193 -17.50 -16.33 11.12
N GLN A 194 -18.16 -15.74 12.12
CA GLN A 194 -18.90 -14.49 11.95
C GLN A 194 -17.94 -13.33 11.66
N PHE A 195 -16.84 -13.24 12.39
CA PHE A 195 -15.80 -12.23 12.16
C PHE A 195 -15.20 -12.32 10.76
N GLN A 196 -14.82 -13.52 10.31
CA GLN A 196 -14.36 -13.77 8.95
C GLN A 196 -15.39 -13.34 7.90
N SER A 197 -16.68 -13.63 8.13
CA SER A 197 -17.76 -13.20 7.22
C SER A 197 -17.92 -11.68 7.19
N ASN A 198 -17.79 -11.01 8.34
CA ASN A 198 -17.89 -9.56 8.45
C ASN A 198 -16.74 -8.86 7.71
N ILE A 199 -15.51 -9.37 7.86
CA ILE A 199 -14.34 -8.70 7.30
C ILE A 199 -13.99 -9.10 5.86
N LYS A 200 -14.68 -10.09 5.27
CA LYS A 200 -14.36 -10.63 3.92
C LYS A 200 -14.27 -9.58 2.81
N ASN A 201 -14.98 -8.46 2.96
CA ASN A 201 -15.03 -7.38 1.98
C ASN A 201 -13.99 -6.27 2.22
N TYR A 202 -13.30 -6.29 3.38
CA TYR A 202 -12.25 -5.34 3.71
C TYR A 202 -10.96 -5.76 3.04
N ARG A 203 -10.89 -5.47 1.74
CA ARG A 203 -9.80 -5.86 0.84
C ARG A 203 -9.13 -4.68 0.17
N TRP A 204 -9.64 -3.47 0.37
CA TRP A 204 -9.06 -2.27 -0.21
C TRP A 204 -8.00 -1.69 0.72
N LEU A 205 -6.79 -1.49 0.20
CA LEU A 205 -5.69 -0.83 0.90
C LEU A 205 -5.36 0.49 0.17
N PRO A 206 -5.83 1.65 0.67
CA PRO A 206 -5.55 2.95 0.08
C PRO A 206 -4.09 3.36 0.23
N ILE A 207 -3.50 3.81 -0.87
CA ILE A 207 -2.10 4.22 -0.95
C ILE A 207 -2.01 5.71 -1.18
N VAL A 208 -1.26 6.37 -0.30
CA VAL A 208 -0.82 7.74 -0.44
C VAL A 208 0.68 7.75 -0.18
N GLN A 209 1.48 8.16 -1.15
CA GLN A 209 2.93 8.17 -1.01
C GLN A 209 3.58 9.35 -1.74
N VAL A 210 4.69 9.80 -1.17
CA VAL A 210 5.63 10.73 -1.79
C VAL A 210 6.84 9.92 -2.23
N ASN A 211 7.34 10.17 -3.44
CA ASN A 211 8.51 9.47 -3.94
C ASN A 211 9.59 10.41 -4.47
N PHE A 212 10.83 10.03 -4.20
CA PHE A 212 12.04 10.76 -4.52
C PHE A 212 12.80 9.98 -5.58
N ASN A 213 12.95 10.56 -6.77
CA ASN A 213 13.54 9.84 -7.89
C ASN A 213 14.90 10.43 -8.26
N TYR A 214 15.82 9.54 -8.62
CA TYR A 214 17.11 9.88 -9.19
C TYR A 214 17.28 9.22 -10.55
N LYS A 215 17.53 10.04 -11.58
CA LYS A 215 17.75 9.60 -12.96
C LYS A 215 19.25 9.45 -13.24
N PHE A 216 19.60 8.36 -13.92
CA PHE A 216 20.92 8.07 -14.44
C PHE A 216 21.06 8.51 -15.90
#